data_AF-A0A9Q1BMX8-F1
#
_entry.id   AF-A0A9Q1BMX8-F1
#
_cell.length_a   1.000
_cell.length_b   1.000
_cell.length_c   1.000
_cell.angle_alpha   90.00
_cell.angle_beta   90.00
_cell.angle_gamma   90.00
#
_symmetry.space_group_name_H-M   'P 1'
#
loop_
_entity.id
_entity.type
_entity.pdbx_description
1 polymer ?
#
loop_
_entity_poly.entity_id
_entity_poly.type
_entity_poly.pdbx_seq_one_letter_code
_entity_poly.pdbx_strand_id
1 'polypeptide(L)'
;MRIEKCYFCSAPVYPGHGMMFIRNDSKVCCGFQYFSMKAVREQGKKGTSFRFCRSKCHKAFLKKKNPRKVRWTKAFRKAAGKELTVDNALEFEKRRNIPIKYDREMWKKTILAMARVEDIRKRRHDQFIINRLNKGRALRKQRDIKEVKESIHLIRPPAADLKKKKAEAVVQVIPDSEDVEMLEN
;
A
#
# COMPACT_ATOMS: atom_id res chain seq x y z
N MET A 1 -24.80 -8.94 -7.01
CA MET A 1 -24.19 -7.59 -6.98
C MET A 1 -22.70 -7.72 -7.32
N ARG A 2 -22.13 -6.90 -8.21
CA ARG A 2 -20.71 -7.01 -8.62
C ARG A 2 -19.92 -5.79 -8.17
N ILE A 3 -18.77 -6.01 -7.55
CA ILE A 3 -17.79 -4.98 -7.25
C ILE A 3 -16.87 -4.85 -8.46
N GLU A 4 -16.85 -3.66 -9.06
CA GLU A 4 -16.03 -3.40 -10.26
C GLU A 4 -14.72 -2.71 -9.88
N LYS A 5 -13.70 -2.84 -10.71
CA LYS A 5 -12.44 -2.12 -10.51
C LYS A 5 -12.48 -0.80 -11.26
N CYS A 6 -12.09 0.30 -10.61
CA CYS A 6 -11.95 1.58 -11.27
C CYS A 6 -10.85 1.54 -12.33
N TYR A 7 -11.12 2.12 -13.50
CA TYR A 7 -10.17 2.17 -14.61
C TYR A 7 -8.85 2.88 -14.26
N PHE A 8 -8.91 3.98 -13.50
CA PHE A 8 -7.74 4.82 -13.21
C PHE A 8 -7.01 4.41 -11.93
N CYS A 9 -7.77 4.23 -10.84
CA CYS A 9 -7.23 3.99 -9.49
C CYS A 9 -7.05 2.49 -9.18
N SER A 10 -7.74 1.59 -9.92
CA SER A 10 -7.92 0.16 -9.62
C SER A 10 -8.53 -0.14 -8.25
N ALA A 11 -9.09 0.87 -7.56
CA ALA A 11 -9.85 0.68 -6.33
C ALA A 11 -11.23 0.07 -6.63
N PRO A 12 -11.85 -0.61 -5.65
CA PRO A 12 -13.20 -1.15 -5.80
C PRO A 12 -14.23 -0.03 -5.99
N VAL A 13 -15.22 -0.29 -6.83
CA VAL A 13 -16.40 0.54 -7.10
C VAL A 13 -17.62 -0.29 -6.72
N TYR A 14 -18.23 0.08 -5.60
CA TYR A 14 -19.48 -0.51 -5.14
C TYR A 14 -20.66 0.07 -5.94
N PRO A 15 -21.75 -0.69 -6.13
CA PRO A 15 -22.93 -0.14 -6.78
C PRO A 15 -23.51 1.07 -6.04
N GLY A 16 -24.07 2.00 -6.80
CA GLY A 16 -24.49 3.32 -6.29
C GLY A 16 -23.35 4.32 -6.10
N HIS A 17 -22.08 3.90 -6.21
CA HIS A 17 -20.93 4.78 -6.06
C HIS A 17 -20.22 5.03 -7.40
N GLY A 18 -19.77 6.28 -7.58
CA GLY A 18 -18.84 6.65 -8.63
C GLY A 18 -19.53 7.09 -9.92
N MET A 19 -18.82 6.99 -11.03
CA MET A 19 -19.28 7.46 -12.34
C MET A 19 -18.96 6.42 -13.40
N MET A 20 -19.81 6.32 -14.43
CA MET A 20 -19.56 5.52 -15.61
C MET A 20 -19.46 6.44 -16.82
N PHE A 21 -18.41 6.26 -17.63
CA PHE A 21 -18.26 6.89 -18.92
C PHE A 21 -18.32 5.81 -19.99
N ILE A 22 -19.23 5.95 -20.95
CA ILE A 22 -19.37 5.05 -22.09
C ILE A 22 -18.78 5.78 -23.28
N ARG A 23 -17.76 5.19 -23.91
CA ARG A 23 -17.17 5.77 -25.12
C ARG A 23 -17.83 5.14 -26.36
N ASN A 24 -17.93 5.92 -27.43
CA ASN A 24 -18.58 5.54 -28.69
C ASN A 24 -17.77 4.53 -29.53
N ASP A 25 -16.54 4.20 -29.10
CA ASP A 25 -15.75 3.13 -29.69
C ASP A 25 -16.28 1.78 -29.19
N SER A 26 -17.06 1.13 -30.06
CA SER A 26 -17.44 -0.29 -29.93
C SER A 26 -16.21 -1.20 -30.12
N LYS A 27 -15.11 -0.98 -29.39
CA LYS A 27 -13.93 -1.85 -29.39
C LYS A 27 -14.28 -3.14 -28.64
N VAL A 28 -14.90 -4.04 -29.39
CA VAL A 28 -15.02 -5.46 -29.10
C VAL A 28 -13.60 -6.02 -29.11
N CYS A 29 -13.08 -6.44 -27.95
CA CYS A 29 -12.01 -7.45 -27.96
C CYS A 29 -12.66 -8.77 -28.40
N CYS A 30 -12.87 -8.92 -29.71
CA CYS A 30 -12.98 -10.22 -30.35
C CYS A 30 -11.57 -10.81 -30.28
N GLY A 31 -11.28 -11.54 -29.22
CA GLY A 31 -10.17 -12.48 -29.22
C GLY A 31 -10.65 -13.77 -29.88
N PHE A 32 -9.93 -14.18 -30.92
CA PHE A 32 -9.94 -15.48 -31.61
C PHE A 32 -11.00 -15.73 -32.70
N GLN A 33 -10.66 -15.25 -33.90
CA GLN A 33 -10.44 -16.00 -35.15
C GLN A 33 -11.05 -17.41 -35.36
N TYR A 34 -11.76 -17.49 -36.50
CA TYR A 34 -12.07 -18.60 -37.43
C TYR A 34 -13.32 -19.51 -37.26
N PHE A 35 -14.13 -19.43 -38.33
CA PHE A 35 -14.95 -20.47 -39.00
C PHE A 35 -16.27 -20.96 -38.38
N SER A 36 -17.38 -20.37 -38.82
CA SER A 36 -18.39 -21.03 -39.68
C SER A 36 -19.65 -20.18 -39.74
N MET A 37 -20.10 -19.90 -40.96
CA MET A 37 -21.32 -19.15 -41.26
C MET A 37 -22.55 -19.89 -40.75
N LYS A 38 -23.28 -19.30 -39.79
CA LYS A 38 -24.75 -19.14 -39.77
C LYS A 38 -25.22 -18.67 -38.38
N ALA A 39 -26.36 -17.99 -38.39
CA ALA A 39 -27.18 -17.52 -37.27
C ALA A 39 -26.84 -16.15 -36.68
N VAL A 40 -27.64 -15.19 -37.16
CA VAL A 40 -27.99 -13.91 -36.57
C VAL A 40 -28.13 -14.01 -35.04
N ARG A 41 -27.27 -13.30 -34.33
CA ARG A 41 -27.63 -12.71 -33.05
C ARG A 41 -26.92 -11.37 -32.98
N GLU A 42 -27.65 -10.31 -33.29
CA GLU A 42 -27.30 -8.93 -32.92
C GLU A 42 -27.21 -8.87 -31.38
N GLN A 43 -26.08 -9.34 -30.85
CA GLN A 43 -25.67 -9.00 -29.50
C GLN A 43 -25.30 -7.53 -29.57
N GLY A 44 -26.24 -6.67 -29.15
CA GLY A 44 -26.05 -5.23 -29.01
C GLY A 44 -24.64 -4.92 -28.51
N LYS A 45 -23.88 -4.24 -29.37
CA LYS A 45 -22.45 -3.95 -29.18
C LYS A 45 -22.31 -3.12 -27.90
N LYS A 46 -21.82 -3.73 -26.82
CA LYS A 46 -21.53 -2.99 -25.58
C LYS A 46 -20.30 -2.13 -25.82
N GLY A 47 -20.48 -0.82 -25.94
CA GLY A 47 -19.39 0.16 -25.98
C GLY A 47 -18.43 0.01 -24.79
N THR A 48 -17.18 0.45 -24.94
CA THR A 48 -16.22 0.35 -23.85
C THR A 48 -16.66 1.20 -22.66
N SER A 49 -17.02 0.53 -21.55
CA SER A 49 -17.49 1.19 -20.33
C SER A 49 -16.33 1.38 -19.35
N PHE A 50 -16.08 2.64 -18.99
CA PHE A 50 -15.08 3.02 -18.00
C PHE A 50 -15.77 3.37 -16.69
N ARG A 51 -15.47 2.62 -15.63
CA ARG A 51 -15.98 2.90 -14.28
C ARG A 51 -14.93 3.64 -13.47
N PHE A 52 -15.36 4.66 -12.73
CA PHE A 52 -14.50 5.48 -11.89
C PHE A 52 -14.93 5.46 -10.44
N CYS A 53 -13.95 5.30 -9.55
CA CYS A 53 -14.16 5.31 -8.10
C CYS A 53 -14.64 6.69 -7.61
N ARG A 54 -14.05 7.79 -8.11
CA ARG A 54 -14.34 9.16 -7.65
C ARG A 54 -14.16 10.17 -8.78
N SER A 55 -14.69 11.38 -8.62
CA SER A 55 -14.52 12.50 -9.55
C SER A 55 -13.05 12.84 -9.84
N LYS A 56 -12.14 12.66 -8.87
CA LYS A 56 -10.69 12.78 -9.05
C LYS A 56 -10.17 11.91 -10.21
N CYS A 57 -10.63 10.67 -10.28
CA CYS A 57 -10.22 9.71 -11.32
C CYS A 57 -10.84 10.05 -12.67
N HIS A 58 -12.10 10.45 -12.67
CA HIS A 58 -12.80 10.87 -13.87
C HIS A 58 -12.16 12.13 -14.49
N LYS A 59 -11.91 13.17 -13.69
CA LYS A 59 -11.20 14.39 -14.14
C LYS A 59 -9.78 14.09 -14.64
N ALA A 60 -9.04 13.21 -13.98
CA ALA A 60 -7.70 12.82 -14.45
C ALA A 60 -7.74 12.06 -15.78
N PHE A 61 -8.76 11.22 -15.99
CA PHE A 61 -9.01 10.53 -17.25
C PHE A 61 -9.40 11.49 -18.37
N LEU A 62 -10.30 12.45 -18.12
CA LEU A 62 -10.66 13.50 -19.10
C LEU A 62 -9.44 14.35 -19.48
N LYS A 63 -8.56 14.65 -18.52
CA LYS A 63 -7.25 15.29 -18.75
C LYS A 63 -6.22 14.38 -19.42
N LYS A 64 -6.62 13.19 -19.90
CA LYS A 64 -5.77 12.19 -20.58
C LYS A 64 -4.49 11.83 -19.81
N LYS A 65 -4.52 11.89 -18.47
CA LYS A 65 -3.37 11.49 -17.65
C LYS A 65 -3.15 9.98 -17.76
N ASN A 66 -1.92 9.55 -18.00
CA ASN A 66 -1.60 8.12 -18.05
C ASN A 66 -1.50 7.54 -16.62
N PRO A 67 -2.35 6.56 -16.22
CA PRO A 67 -2.31 5.97 -14.89
C PRO A 67 -0.96 5.36 -14.51
N ARG A 68 -0.18 4.86 -15.50
CA ARG A 68 1.15 4.29 -15.28
C ARG A 68 2.22 5.32 -14.90
N LYS A 69 1.97 6.62 -15.13
CA LYS A 69 2.87 7.72 -14.74
C LYS A 69 2.41 8.42 -13.44
N VAL A 70 1.17 8.18 -13.00
CA VAL A 70 0.60 8.84 -11.81
C VAL A 70 0.91 8.05 -10.54
N ARG A 71 1.76 8.62 -9.67
CA ARG A 71 2.40 7.95 -8.53
C ARG A 71 1.48 7.25 -7.52
N TRP A 72 0.25 7.73 -7.34
CA TRP A 72 -0.68 7.19 -6.34
C TRP A 72 -1.54 6.03 -6.85
N THR A 73 -1.54 5.74 -8.15
CA THR A 73 -2.36 4.65 -8.71
C THR A 73 -1.73 3.29 -8.45
N LYS A 74 -2.57 2.25 -8.41
CA LYS A 74 -2.08 0.86 -8.37
C LYS A 74 -1.33 0.48 -9.65
N ALA A 75 -1.74 1.01 -10.81
CA ALA A 75 -1.05 0.79 -12.07
C ALA A 75 0.43 1.25 -12.03
N PHE A 76 0.70 2.46 -11.52
CA PHE A 76 2.06 2.94 -11.31
C PHE A 76 2.82 2.05 -10.30
N ARG A 77 2.18 1.70 -9.18
CA ARG A 77 2.83 0.89 -8.14
C ARG A 77 3.26 -0.49 -8.65
N LYS A 78 2.45 -1.14 -9.49
CA LYS A 78 2.80 -2.41 -10.14
C LYS A 78 3.93 -2.25 -11.16
N ALA A 79 3.84 -1.24 -12.03
CA ALA A 79 4.86 -0.98 -13.05
C ALA A 79 6.23 -0.60 -12.43
N ALA A 80 6.23 0.15 -11.33
CA ALA A 80 7.42 0.58 -10.61
C ALA A 80 7.95 -0.46 -9.59
N GLY A 81 7.41 -1.69 -9.57
CA GLY A 81 7.86 -2.74 -8.64
C GLY A 81 7.60 -2.46 -7.16
N LYS A 82 6.59 -1.63 -6.83
CA LYS A 82 6.22 -1.30 -5.44
C LYS A 82 5.23 -2.29 -4.83
N GLU A 83 4.66 -3.19 -5.61
CA GLU A 83 3.75 -4.24 -5.17
C GLU A 83 4.15 -5.56 -5.83
N LEU A 84 3.80 -6.68 -5.20
CA LEU A 84 3.97 -8.01 -5.77
C LEU A 84 3.05 -8.16 -6.99
N THR A 85 3.64 -8.42 -8.16
CA THR A 85 2.93 -8.49 -9.45
C THR A 85 2.71 -9.91 -9.95
N VAL A 86 3.68 -10.79 -9.73
CA VAL A 86 3.67 -12.19 -10.18
C VAL A 86 3.57 -13.08 -8.94
N ASP A 87 2.39 -13.64 -8.69
CA ASP A 87 2.14 -14.57 -7.59
C ASP A 87 0.92 -15.46 -7.88
N ASN A 88 1.02 -16.75 -7.53
CA ASN A 88 -0.02 -17.74 -7.80
C ASN A 88 -1.34 -17.43 -7.08
N ALA A 89 -1.33 -16.73 -5.94
CA ALA A 89 -2.56 -16.35 -5.25
C ALA A 89 -3.40 -15.34 -6.05
N LEU A 90 -2.80 -14.61 -7.00
CA LEU A 90 -3.52 -13.67 -7.86
C LEU A 90 -4.32 -14.36 -8.98
N GLU A 91 -3.97 -15.59 -9.35
CA GLU A 91 -4.63 -16.34 -10.42
C GLU A 91 -6.07 -16.76 -10.07
N PHE A 92 -6.37 -16.86 -8.78
CA PHE A 92 -7.71 -17.17 -8.28
C PHE A 92 -8.73 -16.06 -8.62
N GLU A 93 -8.28 -14.82 -8.80
CA GLU A 93 -9.13 -13.65 -9.10
C GLU A 93 -9.47 -13.51 -10.61
N LYS A 94 -9.54 -14.63 -11.35
CA LYS A 94 -9.83 -14.65 -12.79
C LYS A 94 -11.32 -14.50 -13.09
N ARG A 95 -11.64 -13.79 -14.17
CA ARG A 95 -13.02 -13.71 -14.70
C ARG A 95 -13.38 -15.03 -15.37
N ARG A 96 -14.44 -15.69 -14.87
CA ARG A 96 -15.00 -16.91 -15.47
C ARG A 96 -16.14 -16.52 -16.41
N ASN A 97 -16.04 -16.92 -17.68
CA ASN A 97 -17.08 -16.66 -18.69
C ASN A 97 -18.05 -17.85 -18.86
N ILE A 98 -17.67 -19.03 -18.38
CA ILE A 98 -18.49 -20.24 -18.39
C ILE A 98 -19.09 -20.43 -16.99
N PRO A 99 -20.42 -20.44 -16.84
CA PRO A 99 -21.06 -20.74 -15.57
C PRO A 99 -20.96 -22.23 -15.24
N ILE A 100 -20.92 -22.55 -13.95
CA ILE A 100 -20.95 -23.94 -13.44
C ILE A 100 -22.31 -24.14 -12.76
N LYS A 101 -22.86 -25.36 -12.86
CA LYS A 101 -24.07 -25.73 -12.11
C LYS A 101 -23.83 -25.55 -10.61
N TYR A 102 -24.84 -25.04 -9.90
CA TYR A 102 -24.73 -24.86 -8.46
C TYR A 102 -24.60 -26.21 -7.74
N ASP A 103 -23.59 -26.32 -6.88
CA ASP A 103 -23.40 -27.44 -5.94
C ASP A 103 -22.99 -26.88 -4.57
N ARG A 104 -23.77 -27.23 -3.54
CA ARG A 104 -23.61 -26.70 -2.18
C ARG A 104 -22.25 -27.08 -1.57
N GLU A 105 -21.77 -28.29 -1.79
CA GLU A 105 -20.49 -28.73 -1.22
C GLU A 105 -19.32 -27.98 -1.84
N MET A 106 -19.34 -27.83 -3.17
CA MET A 106 -18.35 -27.06 -3.92
C MET A 106 -18.31 -25.60 -3.46
N TRP A 107 -19.46 -24.95 -3.25
CA TRP A 107 -19.52 -23.58 -2.76
C TRP A 107 -19.01 -23.43 -1.32
N LYS A 108 -19.33 -24.37 -0.41
CA LYS A 108 -18.78 -24.38 0.97
C LYS A 108 -17.25 -24.45 0.95
N LYS A 109 -16.69 -25.39 0.18
CA LYS A 109 -15.23 -25.54 0.01
C LYS A 109 -14.60 -24.28 -0.57
N THR A 110 -15.27 -23.66 -1.55
CA THR A 110 -14.79 -22.43 -2.20
C THR A 110 -14.71 -21.25 -1.23
N ILE A 111 -15.71 -21.04 -0.37
CA ILE A 111 -15.71 -19.94 0.60
C ILE A 111 -14.54 -20.08 1.60
N LEU A 112 -14.32 -21.29 2.12
CA LEU A 112 -13.19 -21.59 3.01
C LEU A 112 -11.84 -21.37 2.31
N ALA A 113 -11.71 -21.85 1.07
CA ALA A 113 -10.50 -21.66 0.27
C ALA A 113 -10.24 -20.17 -0.01
N MET A 114 -11.26 -19.36 -0.30
CA MET A 114 -11.12 -17.92 -0.54
C MET A 114 -10.54 -17.18 0.67
N ALA A 115 -11.02 -17.48 1.88
CA ALA A 115 -10.48 -16.88 3.10
C ALA A 115 -8.99 -17.23 3.28
N ARG A 116 -8.64 -18.51 3.09
CA ARG A 116 -7.26 -18.97 3.22
C ARG A 116 -6.33 -18.35 2.19
N VAL A 117 -6.77 -18.21 0.94
CA VAL A 117 -5.99 -17.59 -0.15
C VAL A 117 -5.72 -16.12 0.15
N GLU A 118 -6.70 -15.40 0.69
CA GLU A 118 -6.53 -13.98 1.06
C GLU A 118 -5.49 -13.80 2.18
N ASP A 119 -5.47 -14.68 3.18
CA ASP A 119 -4.45 -14.63 4.23
C ASP A 119 -3.04 -14.87 3.70
N ILE A 120 -2.88 -15.87 2.81
CA ILE A 120 -1.59 -16.17 2.18
C ILE A 120 -1.13 -14.97 1.35
N ARG A 121 -2.06 -14.38 0.58
CA ARG A 121 -1.81 -13.20 -0.24
C ARG A 121 -1.34 -12.01 0.60
N LYS A 122 -2.01 -11.72 1.72
CA LYS A 122 -1.63 -10.63 2.65
C LYS A 122 -0.22 -10.84 3.20
N ARG A 123 0.07 -12.03 3.75
CA ARG A 123 1.41 -12.35 4.29
C ARG A 123 2.52 -12.15 3.25
N ARG A 124 2.33 -12.61 2.01
CA ARG A 124 3.31 -12.44 0.93
C ARG A 124 3.48 -10.98 0.53
N HIS A 125 2.38 -10.22 0.44
CA HIS A 125 2.45 -8.78 0.18
C HIS A 125 3.19 -8.02 1.28
N ASP A 126 2.91 -8.34 2.54
CA ASP A 126 3.53 -7.69 3.69
C ASP A 126 5.03 -7.99 3.73
N GLN A 127 5.42 -9.25 3.50
CA GLN A 127 6.83 -9.63 3.38
C GLN A 127 7.54 -8.86 2.26
N PHE A 128 6.91 -8.72 1.09
CA PHE A 128 7.46 -7.94 -0.03
C PHE A 128 7.66 -6.47 0.36
N ILE A 129 6.71 -5.88 1.07
CA ILE A 129 6.78 -4.50 1.55
C ILE A 129 7.91 -4.35 2.58
N ILE A 130 8.01 -5.26 3.54
CA ILE A 130 9.05 -5.26 4.58
C ILE A 130 10.44 -5.37 3.95
N ASN A 131 10.65 -6.32 3.05
CA ASN A 131 11.93 -6.52 2.35
C ASN A 131 12.36 -5.25 1.60
N ARG A 132 11.40 -4.55 0.97
CA ARG A 132 11.67 -3.28 0.31
C ARG A 132 12.04 -2.17 1.31
N LEU A 133 11.31 -2.04 2.41
CA LEU A 133 11.53 -0.99 3.42
C LEU A 133 12.84 -1.19 4.22
N ASN A 134 13.26 -2.44 4.42
CA ASN A 134 14.50 -2.77 5.14
C ASN A 134 15.74 -2.15 4.50
N LYS A 135 15.78 -1.99 3.16
CA LYS A 135 16.87 -1.30 2.46
C LYS A 135 17.10 0.13 2.95
N GLY A 136 16.02 0.83 3.31
CA GLY A 136 16.10 2.19 3.84
C GLY A 136 16.64 2.29 5.27
N ARG A 137 16.69 1.19 6.04
CA ARG A 137 17.31 1.20 7.38
C ARG A 137 18.83 1.32 7.29
N ALA A 138 19.46 0.58 6.39
CA ALA A 138 20.91 0.63 6.17
C ALA A 138 21.37 2.01 5.71
N LEU A 139 20.66 2.62 4.74
CA LEU A 139 20.98 3.96 4.24
C LEU A 139 20.82 5.05 5.31
N ARG A 140 19.78 4.94 6.17
CA ARG A 140 19.62 5.85 7.30
C ARG A 140 20.79 5.74 8.27
N LYS A 141 21.16 4.52 8.69
CA LYS A 141 22.31 4.30 9.57
C LYS A 141 23.60 4.91 9.02
N GLN A 142 23.87 4.75 7.72
CA GLN A 142 25.05 5.35 7.07
C GLN A 142 24.99 6.88 7.10
N ARG A 143 23.83 7.46 6.81
CA ARG A 143 23.62 8.92 6.86
C ARG A 143 23.78 9.45 8.28
N ASP A 144 23.23 8.77 9.28
CA ASP A 144 23.29 9.19 10.68
C ASP A 144 24.74 9.14 11.19
N ILE A 145 25.53 8.11 10.82
CA ILE A 145 26.97 8.05 11.11
C ILE A 145 27.72 9.21 10.44
N LYS A 146 27.37 9.54 9.18
CA LYS A 146 27.98 10.64 8.45
C LYS A 146 27.66 11.99 9.10
N GLU A 147 26.39 12.19 9.46
CA GLU A 147 25.90 13.38 10.14
C GLU A 147 26.65 13.59 11.46
N VAL A 148 26.70 12.57 12.34
CA VAL A 148 27.43 12.66 13.62
C VAL A 148 28.91 13.00 13.43
N LYS A 149 29.56 12.52 12.35
CA LYS A 149 30.97 12.86 12.05
C LYS A 149 31.15 14.31 11.60
N GLU A 150 30.25 14.82 10.76
CA GLU A 150 30.32 16.17 10.20
C GLU A 150 29.88 17.24 11.21
N SER A 151 28.81 16.97 11.96
CA SER A 151 28.17 17.92 12.86
C SER A 151 28.46 17.68 14.35
N ILE A 152 29.58 17.01 14.66
CA ILE A 152 29.99 16.73 16.05
C ILE A 152 30.09 17.99 16.92
N HIS A 153 30.41 19.12 16.31
CA HIS A 153 30.58 20.43 16.96
C HIS A 153 29.28 21.04 17.49
N LEU A 154 28.11 20.63 16.97
CA LEU A 154 26.81 21.13 17.42
C LEU A 154 26.39 20.52 18.76
N ILE A 155 27.04 19.44 19.19
CA ILE A 155 26.68 18.68 20.37
C ILE A 155 27.77 18.88 21.41
N ARG A 156 27.39 19.30 22.63
CA ARG A 156 28.32 19.35 23.76
C ARG A 156 28.82 17.92 24.05
N PRO A 157 30.13 17.67 24.22
CA PRO A 157 30.63 16.34 24.52
C PRO A 157 29.94 15.76 25.76
N PRO A 158 29.43 14.50 25.72
CA PRO A 158 28.72 13.88 26.85
C PRO A 158 29.53 13.86 28.16
N ALA A 159 30.86 13.86 28.06
CA ALA A 159 31.77 13.96 29.20
C ALA A 159 31.64 15.27 29.99
N ALA A 160 31.24 16.37 29.34
CA ALA A 160 31.03 17.66 29.99
C ALA A 160 29.79 17.62 30.91
N ASP A 161 28.74 16.92 30.51
CA ASP A 161 27.52 16.77 31.33
C ASP A 161 27.74 15.78 32.48
N LEU A 162 28.56 14.74 32.28
CA LEU A 162 28.96 13.82 33.35
C LEU A 162 29.81 14.51 34.43
N LYS A 163 30.69 15.44 34.06
CA LYS A 163 31.43 16.27 35.03
C LYS A 163 30.51 17.17 35.85
N LYS A 164 29.51 17.79 35.22
CA LYS A 164 28.49 18.58 35.93
C LYS A 164 27.69 17.74 36.92
N LYS A 165 27.18 16.58 36.49
CA LYS A 165 26.44 15.67 37.38
C LYS A 165 27.28 15.13 38.54
N LYS A 166 28.56 14.84 38.30
CA LYS A 166 29.48 14.46 39.39
C LYS A 166 29.73 15.60 40.37
N ALA A 167 29.87 16.83 39.89
CA ALA A 167 30.02 18.00 40.76
C ALA A 167 28.75 18.25 41.60
N GLU A 168 27.56 18.17 41.00
CA GLU A 168 26.27 18.27 41.72
C GLU A 168 26.12 17.16 42.78
N ALA A 169 26.51 15.91 42.46
CA ALA A 169 26.47 14.81 43.42
C ALA A 169 27.45 14.98 44.58
N VAL A 170 28.61 15.61 44.36
CA VAL A 170 29.58 15.91 45.43
C VAL A 170 29.07 17.03 46.34
N VAL A 171 28.39 18.04 45.80
CA VAL A 171 27.80 19.15 46.58
C VAL A 171 26.69 18.65 47.52
N GLN A 172 25.92 17.61 47.14
CA GLN A 172 24.86 17.05 47.97
C GLN A 172 25.34 16.15 49.13
N VAL A 173 26.62 15.78 49.16
CA VAL A 173 27.20 14.84 50.15
C VAL A 173 27.95 15.56 51.26
N ILE A 174 28.10 16.88 51.22
CA ILE A 174 28.57 17.68 52.36
C ILE A 174 27.34 17.88 53.27
N PRO A 175 27.25 17.23 54.45
CA PRO A 175 26.23 17.60 55.42
C PRO A 175 26.60 18.96 56.00
N ASP A 176 25.62 19.86 56.11
CA ASP A 176 25.74 21.12 56.86
C ASP A 176 26.20 20.80 58.30
N SER A 177 27.50 20.81 58.56
CA SER A 177 28.10 20.50 59.86
C SER A 177 28.44 21.76 60.66
N GLU A 178 27.68 22.84 60.49
CA GLU A 178 27.81 24.07 61.26
C GLU A 178 26.43 24.48 61.82
N ASP A 179 25.86 23.64 62.67
CA ASP A 179 24.84 24.03 63.66
C ASP A 179 25.05 23.19 64.93
N VAL A 180 26.21 23.38 65.57
CA VAL A 180 26.48 22.90 66.93
C VAL A 180 26.78 24.10 67.81
N GLU A 181 25.92 24.25 68.82
CA GLU A 181 26.04 25.09 70.03
C GLU A 181 25.86 26.61 69.88
N MET A 182 24.84 27.13 70.56
CA MET A 182 24.92 28.19 71.57
C MET A 182 23.50 28.42 72.14
N LEU A 183 23.06 27.57 73.06
CA LEU A 183 22.00 27.91 74.02
C LEU A 183 22.68 28.10 75.38
N GLU A 184 23.04 29.34 75.71
CA GLU A 184 23.27 29.75 77.09
C GLU A 184 22.65 31.13 77.35
N ASN A 185 21.93 31.15 78.48
CA ASN A 185 21.27 32.23 79.22
C ASN A 185 19.93 32.78 78.71
#